data_AF-A0A7J7LWT0-F1
#
_entry.id   AF-A0A7J7LWT0-F1
#
_cell.length_a   1.000
_cell.length_b   1.000
_cell.length_c   1.000
_cell.angle_alpha   90.00
_cell.angle_beta   90.00
_cell.angle_gamma   90.00
#
_symmetry.space_group_name_H-M   'P 1'
#
loop_
_entity.id
_entity.type
_entity.pdbx_description
1 polymer ?
#
loop_
_entity_poly.entity_id
_entity_poly.type
_entity_poly.pdbx_seq_one_letter_code
_entity_poly.pdbx_strand_id
1 'polypeptide(L)'
;MLYLLTQLGPSTGLVFYSTGEVEKAAAKQVHANLKLLENELQTGFFKGRKFFGGENIGLLDIVLGCGSYWIWVFEKVAEVKLIDPETLPRFSSWLRDFEECKELKEIVPNTNKLLEYAKDLRQKMLSQNKAQV
;
A
#
# COMPACT_ATOMS: atom_id res chain seq x y z
N MET A 1 -3.49 -6.27 15.35
CA MET A 1 -2.61 -5.18 14.86
C MET A 1 -1.35 -5.73 14.16
N LEU A 2 -0.61 -6.68 14.74
CA LEU A 2 0.53 -7.33 14.07
C LEU A 2 0.16 -8.14 12.81
N TYR A 3 -1.01 -8.78 12.78
CA TYR A 3 -1.43 -9.68 11.70
C TYR A 3 -1.59 -9.02 10.32
N LEU A 4 -2.09 -7.78 10.27
CA LEU A 4 -2.29 -7.08 8.98
C LEU A 4 -0.96 -6.70 8.34
N LEU A 5 0.06 -6.38 9.14
CA LEU A 5 1.37 -5.97 8.66
C LEU A 5 2.21 -7.13 8.15
N THR A 6 2.16 -8.28 8.84
CA THR A 6 2.82 -9.51 8.37
C THR A 6 2.19 -10.09 7.11
N GLN A 7 0.91 -9.80 6.81
CA GLN A 7 0.25 -10.29 5.60
C GLN A 7 0.34 -9.31 4.42
N LEU A 8 0.29 -8.00 4.68
CA LEU A 8 0.46 -6.98 3.64
C LEU A 8 1.90 -6.95 3.14
N GLY A 9 2.89 -6.92 4.02
CA GLY A 9 4.30 -6.78 3.64
C GLY A 9 4.79 -7.77 2.55
N PRO A 10 4.65 -9.09 2.75
CA PRO A 10 5.09 -10.09 1.77
C PRO A 10 4.31 -10.04 0.45
N SER A 11 2.99 -9.82 0.51
CA SER A 11 2.12 -9.79 -0.68
C SER A 11 2.39 -8.56 -1.53
N THR A 12 2.54 -7.39 -0.89
CA THR A 12 2.85 -6.12 -1.56
C THR A 12 4.26 -6.17 -2.17
N GLY A 13 5.22 -6.79 -1.48
CA GLY A 13 6.53 -7.11 -2.06
C GLY A 13 6.42 -8.00 -3.30
N LEU A 14 5.66 -9.09 -3.23
CA LEU A 14 5.54 -10.05 -4.34
C LEU A 14 4.99 -9.39 -5.62
N VAL A 15 4.07 -8.43 -5.51
CA VAL A 15 3.61 -7.62 -6.66
C VAL A 15 4.78 -6.91 -7.34
N PHE A 16 5.76 -6.43 -6.57
CA PHE A 16 6.86 -5.62 -7.10
C PHE A 16 7.96 -6.42 -7.79
N TYR A 17 8.26 -7.65 -7.37
CA TYR A 17 9.37 -8.45 -7.94
C TYR A 17 8.91 -9.72 -8.68
N SER A 18 7.64 -9.83 -9.05
CA SER A 18 7.12 -10.89 -9.90
C SER A 18 6.38 -10.34 -11.12
N THR A 19 6.04 -11.23 -12.07
CA THR A 19 5.23 -10.91 -13.26
C THR A 19 4.24 -12.01 -13.56
N GLY A 20 3.18 -11.71 -14.31
CA GLY A 20 2.25 -12.72 -14.82
C GLY A 20 1.30 -13.26 -13.74
N GLU A 21 1.11 -14.57 -13.65
CA GLU A 21 0.13 -15.16 -12.74
C GLU A 21 0.49 -14.97 -11.25
N VAL A 22 1.78 -14.96 -10.91
CA VAL A 22 2.24 -14.73 -9.53
C VAL A 22 1.93 -13.30 -9.08
N GLU A 23 2.17 -12.32 -9.95
CA GLU A 23 1.87 -10.91 -9.69
C GLU A 23 0.37 -10.68 -9.53
N LYS A 24 -0.46 -11.28 -10.40
CA LYS A 24 -1.92 -11.22 -10.29
C LYS A 24 -2.42 -11.85 -8.99
N ALA A 25 -1.86 -12.99 -8.58
CA ALA A 25 -2.23 -13.64 -7.32
C ALA A 25 -1.85 -12.78 -6.11
N ALA A 26 -0.66 -12.18 -6.12
CA ALA A 26 -0.22 -11.26 -5.09
C ALA A 26 -1.13 -10.02 -4.99
N ALA A 27 -1.46 -9.41 -6.13
CA ALA A 27 -2.36 -8.27 -6.18
C ALA A 27 -3.75 -8.60 -5.62
N LYS A 28 -4.28 -9.80 -5.94
CA LYS A 28 -5.54 -10.29 -5.34
C LYS A 28 -5.44 -10.44 -3.82
N GLN A 29 -4.31 -10.94 -3.30
CA GLN A 29 -4.11 -11.06 -1.86
C GLN A 29 -4.03 -9.69 -1.18
N VAL A 30 -3.33 -8.72 -1.78
CA VAL A 30 -3.30 -7.33 -1.30
C VAL A 30 -4.71 -6.76 -1.25
N HIS A 31 -5.49 -6.90 -2.33
CA HIS A 31 -6.89 -6.46 -2.36
C HIS A 31 -7.74 -7.13 -1.27
N ALA A 32 -7.57 -8.43 -1.03
CA ALA A 32 -8.30 -9.14 0.03
C ALA A 32 -7.97 -8.55 1.42
N ASN A 33 -6.69 -8.27 1.68
CA ASN A 33 -6.25 -7.67 2.94
C ASN A 33 -6.80 -6.24 3.12
N LEU A 34 -6.78 -5.42 2.06
CA LEU A 34 -7.34 -4.06 2.08
C LEU A 34 -8.86 -4.08 2.28
N LYS A 35 -9.58 -5.06 1.74
CA LYS A 35 -11.02 -5.23 1.99
C LYS A 35 -11.34 -5.56 3.45
N LEU A 36 -10.48 -6.31 4.14
CA LEU A 36 -10.65 -6.55 5.59
C LEU A 36 -10.52 -5.25 6.38
N LEU A 37 -9.54 -4.40 6.03
CA LEU A 37 -9.39 -3.07 6.61
C LEU A 37 -10.59 -2.17 6.32
N GLU A 38 -11.09 -2.17 5.08
CA GLU A 38 -12.28 -1.41 4.68
C GLU A 38 -13.50 -1.82 5.51
N ASN A 39 -13.71 -3.13 5.72
CA ASN A 39 -14.81 -3.62 6.55
C ASN A 39 -14.71 -3.10 8.00
N GLU A 40 -13.52 -3.11 8.59
CA GLU A 40 -13.30 -2.56 9.93
C GLU A 40 -13.59 -1.05 10.02
N LEU A 41 -13.33 -0.30 8.95
CA LEU A 41 -13.66 1.14 8.84
C LEU A 41 -15.16 1.39 8.61
N GLN A 42 -15.87 0.46 7.98
CA GLN A 42 -17.30 0.62 7.67
C GLN A 42 -18.22 0.17 8.81
N THR A 43 -17.92 -0.99 9.41
CA THR A 43 -18.82 -1.66 10.36
C THR A 43 -18.13 -2.12 11.64
N GLY A 44 -16.80 -2.19 11.65
CA GLY A 44 -16.01 -2.69 12.78
C GLY A 44 -15.59 -1.63 13.80
N PHE A 45 -14.47 -1.89 14.48
CA PHE A 45 -14.01 -1.11 15.63
C PHE A 45 -13.61 0.33 15.30
N PHE A 46 -13.21 0.57 14.05
CA PHE A 46 -12.75 1.87 13.57
C PHE A 46 -13.85 2.70 12.90
N LYS A 47 -15.11 2.21 12.93
CA LYS A 47 -16.24 2.90 12.32
C LYS A 47 -16.37 4.35 12.80
N GLY A 48 -16.48 5.25 11.83
CA GLY A 48 -16.71 6.68 12.06
C GLY A 48 -15.49 7.47 12.51
N ARG A 49 -14.32 6.83 12.66
CA ARG A 49 -13.08 7.53 13.00
C ARG A 49 -12.45 8.14 11.76
N LYS A 50 -11.85 9.32 11.92
CA LYS A 50 -11.03 9.95 10.88
C LYS A 50 -9.73 9.19 10.65
N PHE A 51 -9.05 8.86 11.74
CA PHE A 51 -7.82 8.07 11.79
C PHE A 51 -8.07 6.77 12.57
N PHE A 52 -7.23 5.76 12.40
CA PHE A 52 -7.30 4.55 13.24
C PHE A 52 -7.08 4.89 14.73
N GLY A 53 -6.28 5.92 15.00
CA GLY A 53 -6.13 6.55 16.32
C GLY A 53 -7.33 7.34 16.85
N GLY A 54 -8.40 7.52 16.06
CA GLY A 54 -9.56 8.36 16.40
C GLY A 54 -9.50 9.71 15.68
N GLU A 55 -9.43 10.80 16.45
CA GLU A 55 -9.32 12.17 15.92
C GLU A 55 -7.89 12.56 15.51
N ASN A 56 -6.90 11.87 16.06
CA ASN A 56 -5.48 12.12 15.81
C ASN A 56 -4.82 10.88 15.20
N ILE A 57 -3.71 11.10 14.48
CA ILE A 57 -2.85 10.03 13.95
C ILE A 57 -2.37 9.14 15.10
N GLY A 58 -2.66 7.84 15.00
CA GLY A 58 -2.16 6.81 15.89
C GLY A 58 -1.05 5.97 15.26
N LEU A 59 -0.58 4.98 16.01
CA LEU A 59 0.46 4.05 15.54
C LEU A 59 0.07 3.33 14.25
N LEU A 60 -1.17 2.86 14.16
CA LEU A 60 -1.65 2.13 12.99
C LEU A 60 -1.70 3.03 11.74
N ASP A 61 -2.02 4.31 11.92
CA ASP A 61 -2.02 5.28 10.83
C ASP A 61 -0.62 5.49 10.26
N ILE A 62 0.39 5.70 11.12
CA ILE A 62 1.78 5.85 10.71
C ILE A 62 2.25 4.64 9.91
N VAL A 63 1.92 3.45 10.41
CA VAL A 63 2.39 2.20 9.83
C VAL A 63 1.71 1.91 8.48
N LEU A 64 0.39 2.11 8.38
CA LEU A 64 -0.33 1.97 7.11
C LEU A 64 0.06 3.06 6.12
N GLY A 65 0.33 4.27 6.60
CA GLY A 65 0.75 5.40 5.79
C GLY A 65 2.14 5.22 5.16
N CYS A 66 3.07 4.62 5.91
CA CYS A 66 4.36 4.20 5.34
C CYS A 66 4.16 3.13 4.25
N GLY A 67 3.23 2.20 4.48
CA GLY A 67 2.88 1.16 3.51
C GLY A 67 2.21 1.70 2.24
N SER A 68 1.31 2.69 2.36
CA SER A 68 0.59 3.26 1.21
C SER A 68 1.51 3.97 0.23
N TYR A 69 2.60 4.58 0.72
CA TYR A 69 3.63 5.17 -0.13
C TYR A 69 4.29 4.12 -1.05
N TRP A 70 4.61 2.94 -0.52
CA TRP A 70 5.14 1.83 -1.32
C TRP A 70 4.09 1.26 -2.27
N ILE A 71 2.83 1.17 -1.84
CA ILE A 71 1.73 0.77 -2.73
C ILE A 71 1.66 1.72 -3.93
N TRP A 72 1.69 3.04 -3.73
CA TRP A 72 1.69 4.02 -4.82
C TRP A 72 2.87 3.81 -5.79
N VAL A 73 4.08 3.61 -5.27
CA VAL A 73 5.27 3.30 -6.10
C VAL A 73 5.01 2.04 -6.93
N PHE A 74 4.45 1.00 -6.31
CA PHE A 74 4.20 -0.27 -6.99
C PHE A 74 3.11 -0.13 -8.05
N GLU A 75 2.04 0.63 -7.80
CA GLU A 75 1.03 0.90 -8.82
C GLU A 75 1.62 1.59 -10.05
N LYS A 76 2.55 2.53 -9.85
CA LYS A 76 3.22 3.25 -10.95
C LYS A 76 4.26 2.42 -11.71
N VAL A 77 4.93 1.50 -11.03
CA VAL A 77 6.07 0.75 -11.58
C VAL A 77 5.67 -0.63 -12.11
N ALA A 78 4.69 -1.27 -11.47
CA ALA A 78 4.11 -2.54 -11.89
C ALA A 78 2.88 -2.37 -12.78
N GLU A 79 2.33 -1.15 -12.90
CA GLU A 79 1.10 -0.85 -13.65
C GLU A 79 -0.12 -1.64 -13.15
N VAL A 80 -0.14 -1.97 -11.85
CA VAL A 80 -1.24 -2.66 -11.17
C VAL A 80 -2.02 -1.66 -10.34
N LYS A 81 -3.35 -1.65 -10.42
CA LYS A 81 -4.20 -0.90 -9.48
C LYS A 81 -4.44 -1.74 -8.23
N LEU A 82 -4.11 -1.20 -7.06
CA LEU A 82 -4.21 -1.83 -5.74
C LEU A 82 -5.17 -1.10 -4.80
N ILE A 83 -5.27 0.24 -4.93
CA ILE A 83 -6.24 1.04 -4.18
C ILE A 83 -7.28 1.58 -5.17
N ASP A 84 -8.54 1.24 -4.92
CA ASP A 84 -9.66 1.69 -5.74
C ASP A 84 -10.73 2.35 -4.88
N PRO A 85 -10.98 3.67 -5.02
CA PRO A 85 -12.03 4.38 -4.28
C PRO A 85 -13.42 3.78 -4.41
N GLU A 86 -13.73 3.07 -5.50
CA GLU A 86 -15.01 2.39 -5.66
C GLU A 86 -15.17 1.19 -4.71
N THR A 87 -14.07 0.50 -4.41
CA THR A 87 -14.08 -0.72 -3.58
C THR A 87 -13.58 -0.49 -2.16
N LEU A 88 -12.79 0.56 -1.96
CA LEU A 88 -12.14 0.93 -0.70
C LEU A 88 -12.41 2.42 -0.36
N PRO A 89 -13.68 2.87 -0.33
CA PRO A 89 -14.00 4.29 -0.19
C PRO A 89 -13.53 4.89 1.16
N ARG A 90 -13.63 4.15 2.27
CA ARG A 90 -13.18 4.65 3.58
C ARG A 90 -11.67 4.69 3.67
N PHE A 91 -10.99 3.64 3.23
CA PHE A 91 -9.54 3.61 3.21
C PHE A 91 -8.96 4.69 2.27
N SER A 92 -9.59 4.93 1.12
CA SER A 92 -9.18 6.00 0.20
C SER A 92 -9.38 7.39 0.80
N SER A 93 -10.47 7.61 1.54
CA SER A 93 -10.68 8.87 2.27
C SER A 93 -9.66 9.05 3.39
N TRP A 94 -9.39 8.00 4.16
CA TRP A 94 -8.36 8.01 5.19
C TRP A 94 -6.97 8.31 4.62
N LEU A 95 -6.62 7.72 3.48
CA LEU A 95 -5.34 7.95 2.82
C LEU A 95 -5.17 9.41 2.41
N ARG A 96 -6.21 10.01 1.81
CA ARG A 96 -6.20 11.44 1.45
C ARG A 96 -6.00 12.32 2.69
N ASP A 97 -6.78 12.06 3.76
CA ASP A 97 -6.68 12.82 5.00
C ASP A 97 -5.30 12.68 5.65
N PHE A 98 -4.69 11.49 5.54
CA PHE A 98 -3.33 11.22 6.01
C PHE A 98 -2.30 12.01 5.17
N GLU A 99 -2.33 11.92 3.84
CA GLU A 99 -1.42 12.63 2.93
C GLU A 99 -1.51 14.17 3.04
N GLU A 100 -2.66 14.70 3.45
CA GLU A 100 -2.83 16.13 3.67
C GLU A 100 -2.14 16.65 4.94
N CYS A 101 -1.74 15.77 5.86
CA CYS A 101 -1.02 16.12 7.09
C CYS A 101 0.28 16.88 6.76
N LYS A 102 0.47 18.00 7.46
CA LYS A 102 1.58 18.93 7.20
C LYS A 102 2.94 18.26 7.41
N GLU A 103 3.03 17.42 8.44
CA GLU A 103 4.22 16.66 8.80
C GLU A 103 4.68 15.75 7.66
N LEU A 104 3.75 15.10 6.95
CA LEU A 104 4.10 14.25 5.81
C LEU A 104 4.57 15.05 4.61
N LYS A 105 3.99 16.22 4.34
CA LYS A 105 4.42 17.08 3.24
C LYS A 105 5.86 17.57 3.40
N GLU A 106 6.35 17.66 4.64
CA GLU A 106 7.73 18.01 4.96
C GLU A 106 8.68 16.78 4.89
N ILE A 107 8.15 15.57 5.08
CA ILE A 107 8.92 14.32 5.13
C ILE A 107 9.02 13.62 3.76
N VAL A 108 7.97 13.65 2.94
CA VAL A 108 7.92 12.90 1.69
C VAL A 108 8.77 13.62 0.62
N PRO A 109 9.90 13.03 0.19
CA PRO A 109 10.79 13.67 -0.77
C PRO A 109 10.20 13.62 -2.20
N ASN A 110 10.81 14.39 -3.10
CA ASN A 110 10.43 14.42 -4.52
C ASN A 110 10.34 13.00 -5.11
N THR A 111 9.12 12.61 -5.47
CA THR A 111 8.75 11.24 -5.84
C THR A 111 9.31 10.79 -7.18
N ASN A 112 9.77 11.70 -8.05
CA ASN A 112 10.28 11.36 -9.38
C ASN A 112 11.57 10.52 -9.30
N LYS A 113 12.54 10.94 -8.47
CA LYS A 113 13.79 10.17 -8.29
C LYS A 113 13.55 8.80 -7.68
N LEU A 114 12.56 8.70 -6.78
CA LEU A 114 12.20 7.41 -6.20
C LEU A 114 11.56 6.49 -7.25
N LEU A 115 10.69 7.02 -8.11
CA LEU A 115 10.09 6.23 -9.19
C LEU A 115 11.14 5.70 -10.16
N GLU A 116 12.14 6.52 -10.53
CA GLU A 116 13.27 6.07 -11.35
C GLU A 116 14.04 4.94 -10.67
N TYR A 117 14.44 5.14 -9.40
CA TYR A 117 15.12 4.12 -8.62
C TYR A 117 14.31 2.82 -8.50
N ALA A 118 13.01 2.91 -8.26
CA ALA A 118 12.12 1.77 -8.13
C ALA A 118 11.94 1.03 -9.47
N LYS A 119 11.86 1.73 -10.61
CA LYS A 119 11.84 1.10 -11.93
C LYS A 119 13.10 0.28 -12.17
N ASP A 120 14.26 0.86 -11.91
CA ASP A 120 15.55 0.17 -12.05
C ASP A 120 15.65 -1.04 -11.12
N LEU A 121 15.21 -0.89 -9.87
CA LEU A 121 15.18 -1.97 -8.89
C LEU A 121 14.26 -3.11 -9.36
N ARG A 122 13.04 -2.81 -9.85
CA ARG A 122 12.13 -3.84 -10.37
C ARG A 122 12.77 -4.60 -11.54
N GLN A 123 13.39 -3.90 -12.49
CA GLN A 123 14.05 -4.57 -13.63
C GLN A 123 15.18 -5.50 -13.17
N LYS A 124 16.00 -5.07 -12.20
CA LYS A 124 17.05 -5.93 -11.61
C LYS A 124 16.48 -7.15 -10.89
N MET A 125 15.42 -6.98 -10.09
CA MET A 125 14.81 -8.09 -9.36
C MET A 125 14.15 -9.09 -10.32
N LEU A 126 13.49 -8.61 -11.37
CA LEU A 126 12.86 -9.47 -12.37
C LEU A 126 13.88 -10.23 -13.21
N SER A 127 15.04 -9.63 -13.54
CA SER A 127 16.10 -10.34 -14.27
C SER A 127 16.76 -11.42 -13.42
N GLN A 128 16.94 -11.18 -12.11
CA GLN A 128 17.45 -12.17 -11.17
C GLN A 128 16.47 -13.34 -10.95
N ASN A 129 15.17 -13.05 -10.82
CA ASN A 129 14.14 -14.10 -10.68
C ASN A 129 13.99 -14.96 -11.94
N LYS A 130 14.25 -14.41 -13.14
CA LYS A 130 14.29 -15.21 -14.38
C LYS A 130 15.56 -16.07 -14.51
N ALA A 131 16.65 -15.70 -13.86
CA ALA A 131 17.91 -16.45 -13.91
C ALA A 131 17.95 -17.66 -12.96
N GLN A 132 16.94 -17.82 -12.10
CA GLN A 132 16.79 -18.95 -11.16
C GLN A 132 15.75 -19.98 -11.62
N VAL A 133 15.17 -19.81 -12.81
CA VAL A 133 14.20 -20.74 -13.43
C VAL A 133 14.84 -21.39 -14.65
#